data_AF-A0A850M215-F1
#
_entry.id   AF-A0A850M215-F1
#
_cell.length_a   1.000
_cell.length_b   1.000
_cell.length_c   1.000
_cell.angle_alpha   90.00
_cell.angle_beta   90.00
_cell.angle_gamma   90.00
#
_symmetry.space_group_name_H-M   'P 1'
#
loop_
_entity.id
_entity.type
_entity.pdbx_description
1 polymer ?
#
loop_
_entity_poly.entity_id
_entity_poly.type
_entity_poly.pdbx_seq_one_letter_code
_entity_poly.pdbx_strand_id
1 'polypeptide(L)' 'AGDAYNGGLAAAIAEGKDIIEAARFANVVGALSVTKIGTAPAMPFREDIENFLKNI' A
#
# COMPACT_ATOMS: atom_id res chain seq x y z
N ALA A 1 7.45 -4.59 -4.83
CA ALA A 1 7.73 -3.74 -3.65
C ALA A 1 7.81 -2.25 -4.00
N GLY A 2 8.80 -1.80 -4.81
CA GLY A 2 9.01 -0.36 -5.07
C GLY A 2 7.85 0.35 -5.77
N ASP A 3 7.39 -0.15 -6.91
CA ASP A 3 6.26 0.46 -7.64
C ASP A 3 4.97 0.47 -6.81
N ALA A 4 4.76 -0.59 -6.03
CA ALA A 4 3.63 -0.73 -5.11
C ALA A 4 3.69 0.31 -3.98
N TYR A 5 4.86 0.52 -3.39
CA TYR A 5 5.07 1.58 -2.40
C TYR A 5 4.81 2.97 -3.01
N ASN A 6 5.40 3.27 -4.15
CA ASN A 6 5.25 4.58 -4.80
C ASN A 6 3.79 4.85 -5.20
N GLY A 7 3.11 3.85 -5.76
CA GLY A 7 1.68 3.94 -6.09
C GLY A 7 0.81 4.12 -4.85
N GLY A 8 1.10 3.37 -3.78
CA GLY A 8 0.41 3.51 -2.50
C GLY A 8 0.62 4.88 -1.87
N LEU A 9 1.84 5.42 -1.90
CA LEU A 9 2.18 6.73 -1.38
C LEU A 9 1.45 7.83 -2.15
N ALA A 10 1.50 7.77 -3.49
CA ALA A 10 0.82 8.72 -4.35
C ALA A 10 -0.71 8.70 -4.14
N ALA A 11 -1.31 7.50 -4.05
CA ALA A 11 -2.74 7.36 -3.78
C ALA A 11 -3.13 7.95 -2.41
N ALA A 12 -2.37 7.65 -1.36
CA ALA A 12 -2.64 8.15 -0.03
C ALA A 12 -2.50 9.68 0.09
N ILE A 13 -1.49 10.28 -0.55
CA ILE A 13 -1.33 11.73 -0.62
C ILE A 13 -2.49 12.36 -1.39
N ALA A 14 -2.91 11.76 -2.51
CA ALA A 14 -4.05 12.25 -3.30
C ALA A 14 -5.38 12.18 -2.52
N GLU A 15 -5.48 11.28 -1.54
CA GLU A 15 -6.61 11.17 -0.60
C GLU A 15 -6.51 12.17 0.58
N GLY A 16 -5.48 13.01 0.62
CA GLY A 16 -5.32 14.06 1.64
C GLY A 16 -4.70 13.59 2.96
N LYS A 17 -4.11 12.38 3.00
CA LYS A 17 -3.38 11.90 4.17
C LYS A 17 -2.09 12.68 4.36
N ASP A 18 -1.67 12.84 5.62
CA ASP A 18 -0.35 13.41 5.89
C ASP A 18 0.77 12.47 5.43
N ILE A 19 2.01 12.97 5.41
CA ILE A 19 3.14 12.20 4.88
C ILE A 19 3.43 10.91 5.70
N ILE A 20 3.13 10.90 7.00
CA ILE A 20 3.38 9.76 7.88
C ILE A 20 2.29 8.70 7.65
N GLU A 21 1.04 9.11 7.59
CA GLU A 21 -0.09 8.25 7.24
C GLU A 21 0.06 7.66 5.84
N ALA A 22 0.49 8.48 4.88
CA ALA A 22 0.73 8.04 3.52
C ALA A 22 1.89 7.05 3.44
N ALA A 23 2.99 7.29 4.17
CA ALA A 23 4.11 6.36 4.24
C ALA A 23 3.71 5.03 4.90
N ARG A 24 2.87 5.06 5.95
CA ARG A 24 2.31 3.84 6.56
C ARG A 24 1.46 3.05 5.57
N PHE A 25 0.56 3.73 4.85
CA PHE A 25 -0.25 3.11 3.81
C PHE A 25 0.62 2.48 2.71
N ALA A 26 1.59 3.23 2.18
CA ALA A 26 2.54 2.77 1.17
C ALA A 26 3.36 1.54 1.61
N ASN A 27 3.79 1.50 2.88
CA ASN A 27 4.49 0.36 3.44
C ASN A 27 3.63 -0.91 3.43
N VAL A 28 2.35 -0.81 3.81
CA VAL A 28 1.42 -1.94 3.75
C VAL A 28 1.19 -2.41 2.32
N VAL A 29 1.02 -1.48 1.37
CA VAL A 29 0.89 -1.81 -0.06
C VAL A 29 2.14 -2.58 -0.54
N GLY A 30 3.33 -2.07 -0.20
CA GLY A 30 4.60 -2.71 -0.52
C GLY A 30 4.72 -4.12 0.10
N ALA A 31 4.38 -4.27 1.38
CA ALA A 31 4.45 -5.53 2.11
C ALA A 31 3.50 -6.58 1.52
N LEU A 32 2.26 -6.22 1.22
CA LEU A 32 1.31 -7.13 0.58
C LEU A 32 1.74 -7.50 -0.84
N SER A 33 2.35 -6.57 -1.60
CA SER A 33 2.79 -6.82 -2.98
C SER A 33 3.84 -7.90 -3.11
N VAL A 34 4.61 -8.21 -2.06
CA VAL A 34 5.64 -9.26 -2.09
C VAL A 34 5.12 -10.63 -1.65
N THR A 35 3.84 -10.73 -1.30
CA THR A 35 3.20 -12.00 -0.89
C THR A 35 2.66 -12.82 -2.06
N LYS A 36 2.59 -12.23 -3.26
CA LYS A 36 2.07 -12.84 -4.49
C LYS A 36 3.08 -12.69 -5.63
N ILE A 37 3.09 -13.64 -6.57
CA ILE A 37 3.99 -13.63 -7.72
C ILE A 37 3.47 -12.63 -8.78
N GLY A 38 4.39 -11.86 -9.36
CA GLY A 38 4.12 -10.89 -10.42
C GLY A 38 4.04 -9.46 -9.91
N THR A 39 4.03 -8.47 -10.81
CA THR A 39 3.96 -7.05 -10.44
C THR A 39 2.52 -6.57 -10.34
N ALA A 40 1.82 -6.48 -11.48
CA ALA A 40 0.43 -6.04 -11.51
C ALA A 40 -0.54 -7.01 -10.80
N PRO A 41 -0.43 -8.36 -10.98
CA PRO A 41 -1.31 -9.29 -10.27
C PRO A 41 -1.09 -9.32 -8.75
N ALA A 42 0.07 -8.86 -8.27
CA ALA A 42 0.39 -8.84 -6.84
C ALA A 42 -0.01 -7.53 -6.16
N MET A 43 -0.49 -6.52 -6.90
CA MET A 43 -1.01 -5.30 -6.27
C MET A 43 -2.21 -5.63 -5.39
N PRO A 44 -2.20 -5.24 -4.10
CA PRO A 44 -3.29 -5.53 -3.19
C PRO A 44 -4.53 -4.69 -3.50
N PHE A 45 -5.70 -5.19 -3.10
CA PHE A 45 -6.92 -4.40 -3.13
C PHE A 45 -6.97 -3.43 -1.94
N ARG A 46 -7.79 -2.39 -2.04
CA ARG A 46 -8.00 -1.40 -0.96
C ARG A 46 -8.36 -2.08 0.36
N GLU A 47 -9.26 -3.05 0.31
CA GLU A 47 -9.74 -3.80 1.48
C GLU A 47 -8.62 -4.60 2.15
N ASP A 48 -7.70 -5.20 1.38
CA ASP A 48 -6.55 -5.93 1.93
C ASP A 48 -5.65 -4.99 2.75
N ILE A 49 -5.42 -3.79 2.22
CA ILE A 49 -4.57 -2.77 2.86
C ILE A 49 -5.22 -2.26 4.15
N GLU A 50 -6.53 -1.95 4.11
CA GLU A 50 -7.28 -1.49 5.29
C GLU A 50 -7.37 -2.56 6.38
N ASN A 51 -7.59 -3.82 5.99
CA ASN A 51 -7.61 -4.93 6.93
C ASN A 51 -6.24 -5.14 7.58
N PHE A 52 -5.15 -5.02 6.82
CA PHE A 52 -3.81 -5.10 7.37
C PHE A 52 -3.54 -3.95 8.35
N LEU A 53 -3.90 -2.71 7.99
CA LEU A 53 -3.72 -1.53 8.84
C LEU A 53 -4.46 -1.60 10.18
N LYS A 54 -5.61 -2.30 10.24
CA LYS A 54 -6.36 -2.52 11.49
C LYS A 54 -5.70 -3.53 12.43
N ASN A 55 -4.78 -4.35 11.93
CA ASN A 55 -4.16 -5.46 12.64
C ASN A 55 -2.71 -5.18 13.08
N ILE A 56 -2.23 -3.94 12.93
CA ILE A 56 -0.90 -3.48 13.35
C ILE A 56 -1.02 -2.28 14.30
#